data_AF-A0A661YC50-F1
#
_entry.id   AF-A0A661YC50-F1
#
_cell.length_a   1.000
_cell.length_b   1.000
_cell.length_c   1.000
_cell.angle_alpha   90.00
_cell.angle_beta   90.00
_cell.angle_gamma   90.00
#
_symmetry.space_group_name_H-M   'P 1'
#
loop_
_entity.id
_entity.type
_entity.pdbx_description
1 polymer ?
#
loop_
_entity_poly.entity_id
_entity_poly.type
_entity_poly.pdbx_seq_one_letter_code
_entity_poly.pdbx_strand_id
1 'polypeptide(L)' 'MEDGEVTIIRFIRSDRNLNIFGEIFLVKEELIYSYVEAIIVITKHKLIVKRDEIIEHVFEYLLPVIEKKV' A
#
# COMPACT_ATOMS: atom_id res chain seq x y z
N MET A 1 8.68 -2.00 20.51
CA MET A 1 7.43 -2.51 19.93
C MET A 1 7.71 -2.58 18.44
N GLU A 2 7.85 -3.78 17.88
CA GLU A 2 7.94 -3.91 16.42
C GLU A 2 6.55 -3.61 15.86
N ASP A 3 6.39 -2.42 15.28
CA ASP A 3 5.22 -2.13 14.46
C ASP A 3 5.26 -3.12 13.31
N GLY A 4 4.27 -4.01 13.25
CA GLY A 4 4.21 -4.98 12.16
C GLY A 4 4.01 -4.25 10.84
N GLU A 5 4.90 -4.49 9.89
CA GLU A 5 4.81 -3.93 8.53
C GLU A 5 4.72 -5.06 7.51
N VAL A 6 3.90 -4.83 6.48
CA VAL A 6 3.84 -5.71 5.31
C VAL A 6 4.25 -4.88 4.10
N THR A 7 5.42 -5.18 3.55
CA THR A 7 5.94 -4.51 2.34
C THR A 7 5.67 -5.34 1.11
N ILE A 8 5.08 -4.70 0.10
CA ILE A 8 4.67 -5.31 -1.15
C ILE A 8 5.24 -4.50 -2.29
N ILE A 9 5.99 -5.15 -3.18
CA ILE A 9 6.48 -4.49 -4.40
C ILE A 9 5.42 -4.64 -5.50
N ARG A 10 5.08 -3.52 -6.15
CA ARG A 10 4.10 -3.48 -7.25
C ARG A 10 4.60 -2.62 -8.40
N PHE A 11 4.39 -3.10 -9.62
CA PHE A 11 4.59 -2.32 -10.83
C PHE A 11 3.31 -1.56 -11.18
N ILE A 12 3.40 -0.25 -11.37
CA ILE A 12 2.26 0.60 -11.71
C ILE A 12 2.09 0.62 -13.23
N ARG A 13 0.88 0.31 -13.69
CA ARG A 13 0.51 0.33 -15.11
C ARG A 13 -0.11 1.68 -15.50
N SER A 14 -0.39 1.85 -16.80
CA SER A 14 -0.96 3.07 -17.37
C SER A 14 -2.32 3.49 -16.79
N ASP A 15 -3.06 2.56 -16.18
CA ASP A 15 -4.34 2.83 -15.53
C ASP A 15 -4.18 3.41 -14.11
N ARG A 16 -2.95 3.51 -13.59
CA ARG A 16 -2.60 4.04 -12.26
C ARG A 16 -3.26 3.30 -11.09
N ASN A 17 -3.71 2.07 -11.32
CA ASN A 17 -4.36 1.27 -10.28
C ASN A 17 -3.31 0.48 -9.50
N LEU A 18 -3.08 0.86 -8.24
CA LEU A 18 -2.32 0.05 -7.30
C LEU A 18 -3.28 -0.91 -6.60
N ASN A 19 -3.21 -2.20 -6.94
CA ASN A 19 -4.01 -3.24 -6.29
C ASN A 19 -3.25 -3.86 -5.11
N ILE A 20 -3.81 -3.68 -3.91
CA ILE A 20 -3.35 -4.28 -2.67
C ILE A 20 -4.47 -5.18 -2.13
N PHE A 21 -4.24 -6.49 -2.19
CA PHE A 21 -5.18 -7.53 -1.71
C PHE A 21 -6.64 -7.38 -2.19
N GLY A 22 -6.86 -6.87 -3.40
CA GLY A 22 -8.18 -6.66 -3.99
C GLY A 22 -8.72 -5.23 -3.83
N GLU A 23 -8.13 -4.42 -2.95
CA GLU A 23 -8.43 -2.98 -2.84
C GLU A 23 -7.62 -2.20 -3.87
N ILE A 24 -8.23 -1.19 -4.49
CA ILE A 24 -7.62 -0.38 -5.55
C ILE A 24 -7.37 1.04 -5.05
N PHE A 25 -6.12 1.46 -5.15
CA PHE A 25 -5.66 2.80 -4.81
C PHE A 25 -5.21 3.51 -6.08
N LEU A 26 -5.81 4.66 -6.38
CA LEU A 26 -5.40 5.48 -7.52
C LEU A 26 -4.12 6.23 -7.15
N VAL A 27 -3.04 5.96 -7.88
CA VAL A 27 -1.76 6.63 -7.65
C VAL A 27 -1.50 7.77 -8.63
N LYS A 28 -0.41 8.50 -8.36
CA LYS A 28 0.12 9.61 -9.16
C LYS A 28 0.53 9.14 -10.55
N GLU A 29 0.38 10.01 -11.55
CA GLU A 29 0.75 9.72 -12.95
C GLU A 29 2.25 9.50 -13.11
N GLU A 30 3.05 10.20 -12.31
CA GLU A 30 4.51 10.12 -12.28
C GLU A 30 5.02 8.73 -11.86
N LEU A 31 4.16 7.88 -11.31
CA LEU A 31 4.51 6.52 -10.90
C LEU A 31 4.25 5.48 -11.99
N ILE A 32 3.60 5.83 -13.09
CA ILE A 32 3.33 4.89 -14.20
C ILE A 32 4.66 4.30 -14.71
N TYR A 33 4.63 3.00 -15.00
CA TYR A 33 5.77 2.22 -15.47
C TYR A 33 6.97 2.19 -14.51
N SER A 34 6.71 2.36 -13.21
CA SER A 34 7.71 2.21 -12.16
C SER A 34 7.28 1.15 -11.13
N TYR A 35 8.27 0.61 -10.41
CA TYR A 35 8.02 -0.20 -9.23
C TYR A 35 7.90 0.72 -8.00
N VAL A 36 6.96 0.40 -7.13
CA VAL A 36 6.76 1.07 -5.85
C VAL A 36 6.77 0.05 -4.71
N GLU A 37 7.24 0.49 -3.55
CA GLU A 37 7.04 -0.17 -2.26
C GLU A 37 5.70 0.28 -1.68
N ALA A 38 4.76 -0.65 -1.53
CA ALA A 38 3.49 -0.46 -0.86
C ALA A 38 3.59 -1.08 0.54
N ILE A 39 3.69 -0.24 1.57
CA ILE A 39 3.98 -0.63 2.96
C ILE A 39 2.72 -0.44 3.79
N ILE A 40 2.13 -1.54 4.26
CA ILE A 40 1.01 -1.51 5.19
C ILE A 40 1.56 -1.43 6.61
N VAL A 41 1.30 -0.33 7.30
CA VAL A 41 1.69 -0.12 8.69
C VAL A 41 0.52 -0.52 9.59
N ILE A 42 0.59 -1.72 10.18
CA ILE A 42 -0.55 -2.37 10.84
C ILE A 42 -1.09 -1.50 11.99
N THR A 43 -0.21 -1.00 12.85
CA THR A 43 -0.59 -0.22 14.04
C THR A 43 -1.17 1.15 13.71
N LYS A 44 -0.87 1.69 12.52
CA LYS A 44 -1.34 3.01 12.08
C LYS A 44 -2.52 2.94 11.12
N HIS A 45 -2.89 1.74 10.66
CA HIS A 45 -3.91 1.55 9.63
C HIS A 45 -3.64 2.40 8.38
N LYS A 46 -2.38 2.43 7.93
CA LYS A 46 -1.94 3.20 6.76
C LYS A 46 -1.34 2.30 5.70
N LEU A 47 -1.51 2.71 4.46
CA LEU A 47 -0.74 2.24 3.31
C LEU A 47 0.17 3.37 2.85
N ILE A 48 1.47 3.19 2.96
CA ILE A 48 2.49 4.12 2.46
C ILE A 48 2.94 3.61 1.09
N VAL A 49 2.93 4.47 0.08
CA VAL A 49 3.48 4.16 -1.24
C VAL A 49 4.75 4.96 -1.43
N LYS A 50 5.84 4.24 -1.70
CA LYS A 50 7.19 4.78 -1.76
C LYS A 50 7.89 4.38 -3.05
N ARG A 51 8.70 5.28 -3.61
CA ARG A 51 9.57 5.03 -4.76
C ARG A 51 10.91 5.69 -4.50
N ASP A 52 11.99 4.92 -4.57
CA ASP A 52 13.37 5.42 -4.39
C ASP A 52 13.54 6.24 -3.09
N GLU A 53 13.12 5.70 -1.94
CA GLU A 53 13.16 6.41 -0.65
C GLU A 53 12.15 7.56 -0.45
N ILE A 54 11.40 7.95 -1.48
CA ILE A 54 10.45 9.05 -1.45
C ILE A 54 9.03 8.52 -1.18
N ILE A 55 8.36 9.05 -0.16
CA ILE A 55 6.94 8.80 0.08
C ILE A 55 6.11 9.59 -0.93
N GLU A 56 5.45 8.87 -1.82
CA GLU A 56 4.66 9.45 -2.91
C GLU A 56 3.18 9.57 -2.52
N HIS A 57 2.68 8.63 -1.72
CA HIS A 57 1.32 8.64 -1.15
C HIS A 57 1.28 8.06 0.26
N VAL A 58 0.26 8.49 1.00
CA VAL A 58 -0.20 7.84 2.23
C VAL A 58 -1.72 7.72 2.15
N PHE A 59 -2.22 6.49 2.16
CA PHE A 59 -3.65 6.17 2.18
C PHE A 59 -4.06 5.62 3.54
N GLU A 60 -5.34 5.76 3.88
CA GLU A 60 -5.96 4.92 4.91
C GLU A 60 -5.98 3.47 4.43
N TYR A 61 -5.73 2.54 5.35
CA TYR A 61 -5.79 1.11 5.07
C TYR A 61 -6.46 0.39 6.24
N LEU A 62 -7.76 0.15 6.09
CA LEU A 62 -8.56 -0.50 7.12
C LEU A 62 -8.29 -2.00 7.09
N LEU A 63 -7.69 -2.51 8.15
CA LEU A 63 -7.49 -3.94 8.28
C LEU A 63 -8.83 -4.63 8.59
N PRO A 64 -9.17 -5.72 7.89
CA PRO A 64 -10.36 -6.49 8.23
C PRO A 64 -10.22 -7.04 9.65
N VAL A 65 -11.23 -6.81 10.49
CA VAL A 65 -11.31 -7.45 11.80
C VAL A 65 -11.61 -8.92 11.56
N ILE A 66 -10.63 -9.80 11.76
CA ILE A 66 -10.86 -11.23 11.73
C ILE A 66 -11.57 -11.59 13.03
N GLU A 67 -12.89 -11.66 13.02
CA GLU A 67 -13.63 -12.33 14.09
C GLU A 67 -13.23 -13.81 14.08
N LYS A 68 -12.45 -14.22 15.08
CA LYS A 68 -12.22 -15.64 15.32
C LYS A 68 -13.57 -16.25 15.70
N LYS A 69 -14.18 -16.99 14.79
CA LYS A 69 -15.24 -17.93 15.16
C LYS A 69 -14.62 -18.95 16.12
N VAL A 70 -15.10 -18.90 17.36
CA VAL A 70 -14.79 -19.82 18.47
C VAL A 70 -15.12 -21.25 18.08
#